data_AF-A0A524H0A9-F1
#
_entry.id   AF-A0A524H0A9-F1
#
_cell.length_a   1.000
_cell.length_b   1.000
_cell.length_c   1.000
_cell.angle_alpha   90.00
_cell.angle_beta   90.00
_cell.angle_gamma   90.00
#
_symmetry.space_group_name_H-M   'P 1'
#
loop_
_entity.id
_entity.type
_entity.pdbx_description
1 polymer ?
#
loop_
_entity_poly.entity_id
_entity_poly.type
_entity_poly.pdbx_seq_one_letter_code
_entity_poly.pdbx_strand_id
1 'polypeptide(L)' 'MDRTIEETRNELERLEEKIGEVKRRLPAHSMKPPIMMELLELEDRRDELLKMHEKVKAADR' A
#
# COMPACT_ATOMS: atom_id res chain seq x y z
N MET A 1 7.42 13.99 14.42
CA MET A 1 6.27 14.61 13.74
C MET A 1 5.28 13.50 13.55
N ASP A 2 4.14 13.56 14.24
CA ASP A 2 3.06 12.59 14.04
C ASP A 2 2.44 12.84 12.66
N ARG A 3 2.25 11.77 11.89
CA ARG A 3 1.60 11.86 10.58
C ARG A 3 0.12 12.15 10.78
N THR A 4 -0.43 13.04 9.96
CA THR A 4 -1.88 13.32 9.99
C THR A 4 -2.67 12.20 9.30
N ILE A 5 -3.98 12.14 9.57
CA ILE A 5 -4.92 11.25 8.88
C ILE A 5 -4.84 11.47 7.36
N GLU A 6 -4.76 12.73 6.93
CA GLU A 6 -4.73 13.12 5.52
C GLU A 6 -3.42 12.69 4.85
N GLU A 7 -2.28 12.89 5.50
CA GLU A 7 -0.98 12.41 5.00
C GLU A 7 -0.97 10.90 4.81
N THR A 8 -1.51 10.17 5.79
CA THR A 8 -1.55 8.70 5.73
C THR A 8 -2.52 8.21 4.66
N ARG A 9 -3.65 8.90 4.45
CA ARG A 9 -4.59 8.61 3.36
C ARG A 9 -3.95 8.83 1.98
N ASN A 10 -3.28 9.97 1.79
CA ASN A 10 -2.61 10.27 0.52
C ASN A 10 -1.50 9.26 0.20
N GLU A 11 -0.78 8.76 1.22
CA GLU A 11 0.23 7.70 1.04
C GLU A 11 -0.42 6.36 0.66
N LEU A 12 -1.58 6.02 1.25
CA LEU A 12 -2.35 4.83 0.89
C LEU A 12 -2.84 4.86 -0.56
N GLU A 13 -3.42 5.98 -1.01
CA GLU A 13 -3.91 6.12 -2.39
C GLU A 13 -2.79 5.90 -3.42
N ARG A 14 -1.63 6.54 -3.22
CA ARG A 14 -0.45 6.36 -4.10
C ARG A 14 0.04 4.91 -4.12
N LEU A 15 -0.03 4.23 -2.98
CA LEU A 15 0.42 2.85 -2.87
C LEU A 15 -0.55 1.90 -3.59
N GLU A 16 -1.86 2.14 -3.49
CA GLU A 16 -2.89 1.39 -4.22
C GLU A 16 -2.77 1.58 -5.73
N GLU A 17 -2.49 2.80 -6.20
CA GLU A 17 -2.20 3.06 -7.62
C GLU A 17 -1.01 2.23 -8.11
N LYS A 18 0.10 2.22 -7.35
CA LYS A 18 1.31 1.46 -7.67
C LYS A 18 1.05 -0.05 -7.67
N ILE A 19 0.30 -0.57 -6.70
CA ILE A 19 -0.15 -1.97 -6.69
C ILE A 19 -0.95 -2.29 -7.95
N GLY A 20 -1.86 -1.40 -8.35
CA GLY A 20 -2.64 -1.53 -9.58
C GLY A 20 -1.75 -1.60 -10.83
N GLU A 21 -0.73 -0.75 -10.92
CA GLU A 21 0.26 -0.78 -12.01
C GLU A 21 1.04 -2.09 -12.07
N VAL A 22 1.53 -2.57 -10.93
CA VAL A 22 2.25 -3.85 -10.85
C VAL A 22 1.34 -5.01 -11.23
N LYS A 23 0.09 -5.02 -10.75
CA LYS A 23 -0.92 -6.03 -11.12
C LYS A 23 -1.23 -6.03 -12.62
N ARG A 24 -1.30 -4.87 -13.27
CA ARG A 24 -1.47 -4.74 -14.73
C ARG A 24 -0.31 -5.33 -15.54
N ARG A 25 0.89 -5.38 -14.95
CA ARG A 25 2.10 -5.94 -15.57
C ARG A 25 2.28 -7.44 -15.32
N LEU A 26 1.40 -8.07 -14.53
CA LEU A 26 1.46 -9.50 -14.26
C LEU A 26 1.20 -10.29 -15.56
N PRO A 27 2.05 -11.27 -15.90
CA PRO A 27 1.81 -12.08 -17.09
C PRO A 27 0.63 -13.04 -16.86
N ALA A 28 -0.25 -13.17 -17.85
CA ALA A 28 -1.47 -13.99 -17.76
C ALA A 28 -1.23 -15.48 -17.46
N HIS A 29 -0.03 -15.99 -17.78
CA HIS A 29 0.28 -17.43 -17.70
C HIS A 29 1.49 -17.75 -16.82
N SER A 30 2.21 -16.76 -16.30
CA SER A 30 3.39 -17.00 -15.47
C SER A 30 3.69 -15.81 -14.58
N MET A 31 3.54 -15.97 -13.27
CA MET A 31 3.93 -14.94 -12.34
C MET A 31 5.46 -14.92 -12.24
N LYS A 32 6.10 -13.84 -12.71
CA LYS A 32 7.57 -13.70 -12.60
C LYS A 32 7.92 -13.42 -11.12
N PRO A 33 8.85 -14.17 -10.50
CA PRO A 33 9.20 -13.99 -9.09
C PRO A 33 9.53 -12.54 -8.69
N PRO A 34 10.27 -11.74 -9.50
CA PRO A 34 10.52 -10.33 -9.14
C PRO A 34 9.25 -9.48 -9.05
N ILE A 35 8.27 -9.70 -9.93
CA ILE A 35 7.00 -8.95 -9.93
C ILE A 35 6.14 -9.36 -8.73
N MET A 36 6.16 -10.65 -8.38
CA MET A 36 5.49 -11.15 -7.19
C MET A 36 6.10 -10.55 -5.91
N MET A 37 7.43 -10.53 -5.80
CA MET A 37 8.12 -9.93 -4.65
C MET A 37 7.82 -8.44 -4.53
N GLU A 38 7.88 -7.69 -5.63
CA GLU A 38 7.52 -6.26 -5.65
C GLU A 38 6.06 -6.06 -5.21
N LEU A 39 5.14 -6.89 -5.70
CA LEU A 39 3.74 -6.82 -5.31
C LEU A 39 3.53 -7.10 -3.81
N LEU A 40 4.19 -8.14 -3.27
CA LEU A 40 4.11 -8.50 -1.86
C LEU A 40 4.66 -7.40 -0.96
N GLU A 41 5.81 -6.81 -1.29
CA GLU A 41 6.39 -5.68 -0.55
C GLU A 41 5.44 -4.47 -0.52
N LEU A 42 4.76 -4.19 -1.63
CA LEU A 42 3.76 -3.12 -1.70
C LEU A 42 2.52 -3.45 -0.87
N GLU A 43 2.04 -4.69 -0.90
CA GLU A 43 0.89 -5.12 -0.10
C GLU A 43 1.20 -5.12 1.41
N ASP A 44 2.39 -5.56 1.83
CA ASP A 44 2.85 -5.46 3.22
C ASP A 44 2.92 -4.00 3.68
N ARG A 45 3.47 -3.11 2.84
CA ARG A 45 3.54 -1.68 3.14
C ARG A 45 2.15 -1.04 3.27
N ARG A 46 1.18 -1.48 2.48
CA ARG A 46 -0.21 -1.01 2.55
C ARG A 46 -0.80 -1.37 3.90
N ASP A 47 -0.60 -2.60 4.32
CA ASP A 47 -1.16 -3.12 5.56
C ASP A 47 -0.56 -2.42 6.79
N GLU A 48 0.73 -2.06 6.76
CA GLU A 48 1.35 -1.19 7.77
C GLU A 48 0.72 0.20 7.81
N LEU A 49 0.51 0.82 6.64
CA LEU A 49 -0.08 2.14 6.52
C LEU A 49 -1.54 2.16 7.00
N LEU A 50 -2.32 1.13 6.69
CA LEU A 50 -3.69 0.98 7.19
C LEU A 50 -3.71 0.89 8.73
N LYS A 51 -2.81 0.11 9.32
CA LYS A 51 -2.68 0.03 10.79
C LYS A 51 -2.31 1.38 11.41
N MET A 52 -1.43 2.14 10.76
CA MET A 52 -1.10 3.50 11.21
C MET A 52 -2.29 4.45 11.06
N HIS A 53 -3.00 4.40 9.93
CA HIS A 53 -4.18 5.23 9.68
C HIS A 53 -5.26 5.03 10.74
N GLU A 54 -5.58 3.78 11.08
CA GLU A 54 -6.57 3.48 12.11
C GLU A 54 -6.13 3.96 13.50
N LYS A 55 -4.83 3.91 13.82
CA LYS A 55 -4.30 4.45 15.07
C LYS A 55 -4.43 5.98 15.13
N VAL A 56 -4.05 6.68 14.07
CA VAL A 56 -4.16 8.15 14.02
C VAL A 56 -5.63 8.57 14.08
N LYS A 57 -6.51 7.89 13.35
CA LYS A 57 -7.96 8.11 13.37
C LYS A 57 -8.61 7.86 14.73
N ALA A 58 -8.09 6.90 15.50
CA ALA A 58 -8.54 6.64 16.86
C ALA A 58 -8.03 7.69 17.86
N ALA A 59 -6.87 8.31 17.60
CA ALA A 59 -6.29 9.36 18.44
C ALA A 59 -6.93 10.75 18.20
N ASP A 60 -7.50 10.98 17.01
CA ASP A 60 -8.23 12.20 16.65
C ASP A 60 -9.73 12.18 17.05
N ARG A 61 -10.18 11.13 17.77
CA ARG A 61 -11.55 11.00 18.32
C ARG A 61 -11.59 11.36 19.80
#